data_AF-A0A0C2CL17-F1
#
_entry.id   AF-A0A0C2CL17-F1
#
_cell.length_a   1.000
_cell.length_b   1.000
_cell.length_c   1.000
_cell.angle_alpha   90.00
_cell.angle_beta   90.00
_cell.angle_gamma   90.00
#
_symmetry.space_group_name_H-M   'P 1'
#
loop_
_entity.id
_entity.type
_entity.pdbx_description
1 polymer ?
#
loop_
_entity_poly.entity_id
_entity_poly.type
_entity_poly.pdbx_seq_one_letter_code
_entity_poly.pdbx_strand_id
1 'polypeptide(L)'
;MQMNAATTVAASTYELPLFAAAPPSYGPTPRGSFVSGLVASLTWTFNLDAGEQALAEQLLFGRPLGALARHFNVDAATAQRMCRELFTMTGADGREKLFELALRLTTMRAHAVLGAE
;
A
#
# COMPACT_ATOMS: atom_id res chain seq x y z
N MET A 1 12.79 -36.31 -51.17
CA MET A 1 13.01 -36.14 -49.72
C MET A 1 13.00 -34.65 -49.41
N GLN A 2 12.07 -34.24 -48.55
CA GLN A 2 11.78 -32.84 -48.19
C GLN A 2 12.95 -32.17 -47.47
N MET A 3 13.32 -30.98 -47.94
CA MET A 3 14.08 -29.98 -47.19
C MET A 3 13.13 -29.35 -46.16
N ASN A 4 13.52 -29.33 -44.88
CA ASN A 4 12.83 -28.53 -43.87
C ASN A 4 13.83 -27.51 -43.29
N ALA A 5 13.66 -26.26 -43.71
CA ALA A 5 14.36 -25.12 -43.16
C ALA A 5 13.70 -24.72 -41.84
N ALA A 6 14.41 -24.88 -40.73
CA ALA A 6 14.04 -24.29 -39.46
C ALA A 6 14.98 -23.12 -39.16
N THR A 7 14.67 -21.97 -39.74
CA THR A 7 15.20 -20.67 -39.33
C THR A 7 14.79 -20.43 -37.88
N THR A 8 15.71 -20.54 -36.94
CA THR A 8 15.51 -20.03 -35.57
C THR A 8 16.27 -18.72 -35.47
N VAL A 9 15.49 -17.65 -35.33
CA VAL A 9 15.93 -16.26 -35.21
C VAL A 9 16.80 -16.12 -33.95
N ALA A 10 18.02 -15.62 -34.13
CA ALA A 10 18.85 -15.15 -33.02
C ALA A 10 18.14 -13.98 -32.33
N ALA A 11 17.51 -14.24 -31.19
CA ALA A 11 17.11 -13.17 -30.28
C ALA A 11 18.39 -12.67 -29.60
N SER A 12 18.81 -11.46 -29.95
CA SER A 12 19.89 -10.76 -29.26
C SER A 12 19.60 -10.70 -27.76
N THR A 13 20.31 -11.52 -27.00
CA THR A 13 20.37 -11.46 -25.55
C THR A 13 21.05 -10.15 -25.16
N TYR A 14 20.27 -9.17 -24.73
CA TYR A 14 20.78 -8.10 -23.89
C TYR A 14 21.12 -8.70 -22.52
N GLU A 15 22.37 -9.11 -22.32
CA GLU A 15 22.90 -9.39 -20.98
C GLU A 15 23.08 -8.06 -20.24
N LEU A 16 22.02 -7.59 -19.61
CA LEU A 16 22.14 -6.59 -18.57
C LEU A 16 22.67 -7.31 -17.32
N PRO A 17 23.78 -6.86 -16.71
CA PRO A 17 24.19 -7.37 -15.42
C PRO A 17 23.03 -7.19 -14.44
N LEU A 18 22.50 -8.30 -13.95
CA LEU A 18 21.58 -8.36 -12.83
C LEU A 18 22.31 -7.82 -11.59
N PHE A 19 22.46 -6.49 -11.51
CA PHE A 19 22.63 -5.84 -10.22
C PHE A 19 21.39 -6.23 -9.42
N ALA A 20 21.56 -7.18 -8.50
CA ALA A 20 20.54 -7.51 -7.52
C ALA A 20 20.08 -6.18 -6.93
N ALA A 21 18.88 -5.73 -7.31
CA ALA A 21 18.33 -4.50 -6.79
C ALA A 21 18.35 -4.64 -5.27
N ALA A 22 19.11 -3.77 -4.59
CA ALA A 22 19.15 -3.76 -3.14
C ALA A 22 17.69 -3.77 -2.65
N PRO A 23 17.35 -4.59 -1.65
CA PRO A 23 15.97 -4.67 -1.18
C PRO A 23 15.51 -3.24 -0.86
N PRO A 24 14.34 -2.80 -1.36
CA PRO A 24 13.88 -1.44 -1.13
C PRO A 24 13.93 -1.13 0.36
N SER A 25 14.74 -0.13 0.73
CA SER A 25 14.82 0.35 2.09
C SER A 25 13.58 1.19 2.34
N TYR A 26 12.60 0.57 2.98
CA TYR A 26 11.35 1.21 3.34
C TYR A 26 11.56 2.04 4.62
N GLY A 27 12.08 3.26 4.48
CA GLY A 27 12.30 4.21 5.58
C GLY A 27 11.02 4.63 6.31
N PRO A 28 11.06 5.50 7.33
CA PRO A 28 9.85 5.99 7.98
C PRO A 28 8.98 6.79 7.00
N THR A 29 7.65 6.71 7.18
CA THR A 29 6.69 7.53 6.43
C THR A 29 6.88 9.01 6.80
N PRO A 30 7.07 9.93 5.82
CA PRO A 30 7.28 11.34 6.13
C PRO A 30 6.07 11.93 6.87
N ARG A 31 6.33 12.54 8.04
CA ARG A 31 5.30 13.24 8.80
C ARG A 31 4.77 14.44 8.01
N GLY A 32 3.46 14.66 8.07
CA GLY A 32 2.79 15.75 7.34
C GLY A 32 2.61 15.45 5.84
N SER A 33 2.79 14.20 5.42
CA SER A 33 2.49 13.80 4.05
C SER A 33 0.99 13.86 3.77
N PHE A 34 0.63 13.89 2.48
CA PHE A 34 -0.75 13.72 2.02
C PHE A 34 -1.43 12.50 2.67
N VAL A 35 -0.70 11.39 2.77
CA VAL A 35 -1.18 10.14 3.38
C VAL A 35 -1.48 10.34 4.86
N SER A 36 -0.67 11.09 5.61
CA SER A 36 -0.94 11.37 7.02
C SER A 36 -2.28 12.11 7.20
N GLY A 37 -2.66 12.99 6.27
CA GLY A 37 -3.98 13.62 6.23
C GLY A 37 -5.12 12.62 5.98
N LEU A 38 -4.91 11.68 5.05
CA LEU A 38 -5.88 10.60 4.79
C LEU A 38 -6.08 9.71 6.02
N VAL A 39 -4.99 9.33 6.69
CA VAL A 39 -5.04 8.52 7.91
C VAL A 39 -5.74 9.28 9.04
N ALA A 40 -5.56 10.60 9.16
CA ALA A 40 -6.27 11.40 10.16
C ALA A 40 -7.80 11.39 9.92
N SER A 41 -8.24 11.44 8.66
CA SER A 41 -9.67 11.32 8.31
C SER A 41 -10.23 9.94 8.66
N LEU A 42 -9.47 8.87 8.38
CA LEU A 42 -9.84 7.51 8.78
C LEU A 42 -9.90 7.36 10.31
N THR A 43 -8.87 7.84 11.00
CA THR A 43 -8.74 7.79 12.46
C THR A 43 -9.93 8.44 13.14
N TRP A 44 -10.31 9.64 12.71
CA TRP A 44 -11.44 10.33 13.32
C TRP A 44 -12.77 9.64 13.04
N THR A 45 -12.93 9.01 11.87
CA THR A 45 -14.19 8.36 11.47
C THR A 45 -14.37 7.02 12.15
N PHE A 46 -13.30 6.24 12.27
CA PHE A 46 -13.33 4.85 12.76
C PHE A 46 -12.69 4.68 14.15
N ASN A 47 -12.21 5.77 14.75
CA ASN A 47 -11.52 5.78 16.04
C ASN A 47 -10.31 4.82 16.10
N LEU A 48 -9.47 4.87 15.05
CA LEU A 48 -8.30 3.99 14.93
C LEU A 48 -7.30 4.20 16.07
N ASP A 49 -6.79 3.12 16.64
CA ASP A 49 -5.70 3.17 17.62
C ASP A 49 -4.33 3.50 16.98
N ALA A 50 -3.29 3.68 17.80
CA ALA A 50 -1.96 4.05 17.29
C ALA A 50 -1.32 2.98 16.37
N GLY A 51 -1.59 1.70 16.61
CA GLY A 51 -1.12 0.60 15.78
C GLY A 51 -1.88 0.52 14.46
N GLU A 52 -3.20 0.69 14.49
CA GLU A 52 -4.07 0.73 13.30
C GLU A 52 -3.77 1.95 12.42
N GLN A 53 -3.49 3.11 13.04
CA GLN A 53 -3.03 4.31 12.35
C GLN A 53 -1.72 4.05 11.60
N ALA A 54 -0.74 3.46 12.28
CA ALA A 54 0.53 3.11 11.66
C ALA A 54 0.33 2.10 10.51
N LEU A 55 -0.53 1.10 10.70
CA LEU A 55 -0.84 0.10 9.69
C LEU A 55 -1.49 0.73 8.45
N ALA A 56 -2.50 1.59 8.66
CA ALA A 56 -3.16 2.34 7.61
C ALA A 56 -2.16 3.22 6.85
N GLU A 57 -1.25 3.91 7.55
CA GLU A 57 -0.23 4.73 6.91
C GLU A 57 0.68 3.89 5.99
N GLN A 58 1.23 2.78 6.49
CA GLN A 58 2.08 1.91 5.68
C GLN A 58 1.31 1.29 4.49
N LEU A 59 0.04 0.92 4.68
CA LEU A 59 -0.80 0.40 3.60
C LEU A 59 -1.06 1.45 2.52
N LEU A 60 -1.43 2.68 2.89
CA LEU A 60 -1.72 3.75 1.94
C LEU A 60 -0.46 4.26 1.22
N PHE A 61 0.72 4.12 1.84
CA PHE A 61 2.01 4.29 1.16
C PHE A 61 2.37 3.15 0.20
N GLY A 62 1.53 2.12 0.09
CA GLY A 62 1.68 1.04 -0.87
C GLY A 62 2.61 -0.08 -0.42
N ARG A 63 2.96 -0.17 0.87
CA ARG A 63 3.92 -1.17 1.34
C ARG A 63 3.38 -2.60 1.18
N PRO A 64 4.23 -3.54 0.71
CA PRO A 64 3.82 -4.94 0.60
C PRO A 64 3.73 -5.60 1.97
N LEU A 65 2.96 -6.69 2.07
CA LEU A 65 2.74 -7.42 3.32
C LEU A 65 4.04 -7.82 4.04
N GLY A 66 5.06 -8.25 3.29
CA GLY A 66 6.36 -8.59 3.88
C GLY A 66 7.09 -7.40 4.53
N ALA A 67 6.88 -6.18 4.03
CA ALA A 67 7.41 -4.98 4.67
C ALA A 67 6.63 -4.62 5.94
N LEU A 68 5.31 -4.83 5.93
CA LEU A 68 4.46 -4.65 7.12
C LEU A 68 4.86 -5.62 8.23
N ALA A 69 5.00 -6.90 7.92
CA ALA A 69 5.41 -7.94 8.86
C ALA A 69 6.74 -7.56 9.57
N ARG A 70 7.73 -7.09 8.80
CA ARG A 70 9.00 -6.59 9.36
C ARG A 70 8.83 -5.33 10.18
N HIS A 71 8.00 -4.38 9.73
CA HIS A 71 7.79 -3.11 10.42
C HIS A 71 7.16 -3.30 11.80
N PHE A 72 6.18 -4.21 11.90
CA PHE A 72 5.50 -4.54 13.16
C PHE A 72 6.18 -5.65 13.96
N ASN A 73 7.29 -6.21 13.45
CA ASN A 73 7.98 -7.36 14.04
C ASN A 73 7.04 -8.56 14.32
N VAL A 74 6.22 -8.89 13.33
CA VAL A 74 5.26 -10.01 13.36
C VAL A 74 5.47 -10.93 12.15
N ASP A 75 4.91 -12.13 12.20
CA ASP A 75 4.89 -13.03 11.05
C ASP A 75 3.87 -12.58 9.98
N ALA A 76 3.98 -13.16 8.78
CA ALA A 76 3.13 -12.77 7.65
C ALA A 76 1.64 -13.05 7.88
N ALA A 77 1.29 -14.12 8.61
CA ALA A 77 -0.11 -14.45 8.86
C ALA A 77 -0.73 -13.45 9.85
N THR A 78 0.02 -13.05 10.88
CA THR A 78 -0.39 -12.00 11.81
C THR A 78 -0.55 -10.65 11.09
N ALA A 79 0.42 -10.26 10.25
CA ALA A 79 0.30 -9.02 9.46
C ALA A 79 -0.94 -9.05 8.53
N GLN A 80 -1.23 -10.19 7.90
CA GLN A 80 -2.41 -10.34 7.06
C GLN A 80 -3.71 -10.23 7.86
N ARG A 81 -3.73 -10.82 9.07
CA ARG A 81 -4.86 -10.71 9.98
C ARG A 81 -5.10 -9.26 10.40
N MET A 82 -4.05 -8.53 10.79
CA MET A 82 -4.16 -7.11 11.13
C MET A 82 -4.74 -6.29 9.97
N CYS A 83 -4.25 -6.51 8.73
CA CYS A 83 -4.80 -5.85 7.54
C CYS A 83 -6.29 -6.18 7.34
N ARG A 84 -6.68 -7.45 7.54
CA ARG A 84 -8.06 -7.90 7.41
C ARG A 84 -8.97 -7.29 8.47
N GLU A 85 -8.51 -7.18 9.71
CA GLU A 85 -9.24 -6.55 10.80
C GLU A 85 -9.49 -5.07 10.49
N LEU A 86 -8.46 -4.34 10.04
CA LEU A 86 -8.60 -2.95 9.58
C LEU A 86 -9.61 -2.81 8.44
N PHE A 87 -9.51 -3.66 7.41
CA PHE A 87 -10.43 -3.66 6.27
C PHE A 87 -11.87 -3.95 6.67
N THR A 88 -12.07 -4.89 7.59
CA THR A 88 -13.40 -5.23 8.13
C THR A 88 -13.97 -4.05 8.90
N MET A 89 -13.16 -3.41 9.74
CA MET A 89 -13.57 -2.25 10.54
C MET A 89 -13.99 -1.07 9.66
N THR A 90 -13.22 -0.79 8.60
CA THR A 90 -13.52 0.33 7.70
C THR A 90 -14.54 -0.03 6.61
N GLY A 91 -14.95 -1.30 6.51
CA GLY A 91 -15.77 -1.81 5.40
C GLY A 91 -15.08 -1.74 4.03
N ALA A 92 -13.75 -1.66 4.00
CA ALA A 92 -12.98 -1.55 2.77
C ALA A 92 -12.58 -2.93 2.27
N ASP A 93 -12.85 -3.24 1.00
CA ASP A 93 -12.43 -4.51 0.39
C ASP A 93 -11.00 -4.43 -0.15
N GLY A 94 -10.06 -4.20 0.76
CA GLY A 94 -8.64 -4.10 0.46
C GLY A 94 -8.10 -2.67 0.33
N ARG A 95 -6.83 -2.59 -0.07
CA ARG A 95 -6.03 -1.36 -0.02
C ARG A 95 -6.58 -0.23 -0.89
N GLU A 96 -7.02 -0.55 -2.11
CA GLU A 96 -7.54 0.45 -3.05
C GLU A 96 -8.84 1.08 -2.52
N LYS A 97 -9.76 0.26 -2.03
CA LYS A 97 -11.00 0.75 -1.41
C LYS A 97 -10.76 1.52 -0.14
N LEU A 98 -9.76 1.14 0.65
CA LEU A 98 -9.35 1.93 1.82
C LEU A 98 -8.84 3.32 1.40
N PHE A 99 -8.05 3.40 0.32
CA PHE A 99 -7.55 4.67 -0.21
C PHE A 99 -8.70 5.56 -0.75
N GLU A 100 -9.60 4.99 -1.56
CA GLU A 100 -10.79 5.70 -2.04
C GLU A 100 -11.67 6.22 -0.88
N LEU A 101 -11.88 5.40 0.15
CA LEU A 101 -12.64 5.77 1.33
C LEU A 101 -11.98 6.93 2.08
N ALA A 102 -10.66 6.85 2.28
CA ALA A 102 -9.92 7.91 2.96
C ALA A 102 -9.96 9.24 2.20
N LEU A 103 -9.87 9.19 0.86
CA LEU A 103 -10.06 10.37 0.00
C LEU A 103 -11.45 10.97 0.18
N ARG A 104 -12.50 10.14 0.08
CA ARG A 104 -13.88 10.58 0.21
C ARG A 104 -14.14 11.26 1.55
N LEU A 105 -13.68 10.67 2.65
CA LEU A 105 -13.83 11.24 4.00
C LEU A 105 -13.10 12.57 4.14
N THR A 106 -11.89 12.67 3.57
CA THR A 106 -11.11 13.90 3.59
C THR A 106 -11.81 15.02 2.85
N THR A 107 -12.34 14.75 1.65
CA THR A 107 -13.12 15.71 0.87
C THR A 107 -14.41 16.13 1.59
N MET A 108 -15.16 15.17 2.13
CA MET A 108 -16.39 15.47 2.91
C MET A 108 -16.10 16.40 4.09
N ARG A 109 -14.96 16.19 4.77
CA ARG A 109 -14.54 17.06 5.87
C ARG A 109 -14.17 18.46 5.38
N ALA A 110 -13.41 18.56 4.29
CA ALA A 110 -13.05 19.86 3.73
C ALA A 110 -14.30 20.69 3.39
N HIS A 111 -15.34 20.06 2.84
CA HIS A 111 -16.62 20.73 2.57
C HIS A 111 -17.40 21.10 3.83
N ALA A 112 -17.38 20.25 4.86
CA ALA A 112 -18.06 20.55 6.13
C ALA A 112 -17.45 21.78 6.83
N VAL A 113 -16.13 21.99 6.71
CA VAL A 113 -15.45 23.17 7.24
C VAL A 113 -15.86 24.43 6.48
N LEU A 114 -15.91 24.37 5.14
CA LEU A 114 -16.28 25.51 4.29
C LEU A 114 -17.77 25.91 4.39
N GLY A 115 -18.64 25.00 4.83
CA GLY A 115 -20.07 25.28 5.05
C GLY A 115 -20.41 25.75 6.47
N ALA A 116 -19.41 25.85 7.36
CA ALA A 116 -19.56 26.31 8.75
C ALA A 116 -19.09 27.76 8.95
N GLU A 117 -18.69 28.44 7.88
CA GLU A 117 -18.33 29.86 7.80
C GLU A 117 -19.49 30.67 7.21
#